data_AF-A0AAU8UF48-F1
#
_entry.id   AF-A0AAU8UF48-F1
#
_cell.length_a   1.000
_cell.length_b   1.000
_cell.length_c   1.000
_cell.angle_alpha   90.00
_cell.angle_beta   90.00
_cell.angle_gamma   90.00
#
_symmetry.space_group_name_H-M   'P 1'
#
loop_
_entity.id
_entity.type
_entity.pdbx_description
1 polymer ?
#
loop_
_entity_poly.entity_id
_entity_poly.type
_entity_poly.pdbx_seq_one_letter_code
_entity_poly.pdbx_strand_id
1 'polypeptide(L)'
;MMSARRTMRGASLIEAAVAVALLAVMMLAVAGGQFAMARAQRSAIWRERALWLADARIESVRAAAGADAGLAALAVASLPDGVMTIDGGPGGARLATVGWRDGDAAGCETVGRSARSPSCVRIPFREVPANAY
;
A
#
# COMPACT_ATOMS: atom_id res chain seq x y z
N MET A 1 -16.99 1.43 64.56
CA MET A 1 -15.79 1.18 63.72
C MET A 1 -16.03 0.41 62.40
N MET A 2 -17.14 -0.30 62.19
CA MET A 2 -17.39 -1.05 60.93
C MET A 2 -17.71 -0.19 59.69
N SER A 3 -18.19 1.04 59.84
CA SER A 3 -18.54 1.91 58.71
C SER A 3 -17.30 2.42 57.95
N ALA A 4 -16.27 2.88 58.67
CA ALA A 4 -15.01 3.38 58.09
C ALA A 4 -14.19 2.31 57.33
N ARG A 5 -14.24 1.04 57.77
CA ARG A 5 -13.61 -0.07 57.03
C ARG A 5 -14.34 -0.41 55.73
N ARG A 6 -15.66 -0.23 55.67
CA ARG A 6 -16.46 -0.46 54.46
C ARG A 6 -16.25 0.64 53.43
N THR A 7 -16.16 1.90 53.86
CA THR A 7 -15.87 3.04 52.96
C THR A 7 -14.45 2.98 52.38
N MET A 8 -13.42 2.65 53.18
CA MET A 8 -12.05 2.47 52.66
C MET A 8 -11.92 1.29 51.68
N ARG A 9 -12.62 0.17 51.92
CA ARG A 9 -12.63 -0.97 50.99
C ARG A 9 -13.38 -0.65 49.69
N GLY A 10 -14.47 0.12 49.76
CA GLY A 10 -15.19 0.59 48.57
C GLY A 10 -14.35 1.51 47.69
N ALA A 11 -13.58 2.42 48.31
CA ALA A 11 -12.63 3.27 47.58
C ALA A 11 -11.53 2.46 46.88
N SER A 12 -10.94 1.47 47.57
CA SER A 12 -9.92 0.58 46.99
C SER A 12 -10.46 -0.32 45.87
N LEU A 13 -11.70 -0.79 45.95
CA LEU A 13 -12.35 -1.57 44.89
C LEU A 13 -12.64 -0.71 43.65
N ILE A 14 -13.09 0.54 43.84
CA ILE A 14 -13.31 1.47 42.72
C ILE A 14 -11.96 1.83 42.07
N GLU A 15 -10.93 2.08 42.86
CA GLU A 15 -9.58 2.37 42.35
C GLU A 15 -9.04 1.20 41.52
N ALA A 16 -9.16 -0.04 42.02
CA ALA A 16 -8.76 -1.23 41.29
C ALA A 16 -9.60 -1.40 40.00
N ALA A 17 -10.91 -1.18 40.07
CA ALA A 17 -11.79 -1.26 38.90
C ALA A 17 -11.43 -0.20 37.84
N VAL A 18 -11.11 1.03 38.26
CA VAL A 18 -10.66 2.10 37.36
C VAL A 18 -9.31 1.77 36.76
N ALA A 19 -8.34 1.28 37.55
CA ALA A 19 -7.05 0.87 37.04
C ALA A 19 -7.18 -0.23 35.99
N VAL A 20 -8.01 -1.24 36.25
CA VAL A 20 -8.30 -2.33 35.29
C VAL A 20 -9.00 -1.78 34.05
N ALA A 21 -9.96 -0.87 34.20
CA ALA A 21 -10.62 -0.24 33.06
C ALA A 21 -9.63 0.55 32.19
N LEU A 22 -8.72 1.33 32.79
CA LEU A 22 -7.69 2.08 32.08
C LEU A 22 -6.70 1.15 31.37
N LEU A 23 -6.25 0.09 32.03
CA LEU A 23 -5.38 -0.92 31.40
C LEU A 23 -6.08 -1.60 30.21
N ALA A 24 -7.36 -1.95 30.36
CA ALA A 24 -8.14 -2.54 29.27
C ALA A 24 -8.26 -1.58 28.07
N VAL A 25 -8.54 -0.30 28.32
CA VAL A 25 -8.61 0.74 27.27
C VAL A 25 -7.25 0.93 26.59
N MET A 26 -6.15 0.97 27.35
CA MET A 26 -4.80 1.06 26.78
C MET A 26 -4.48 -0.14 25.89
N MET A 27 -4.78 -1.36 26.35
CA MET A 27 -4.55 -2.58 25.56
C MET A 27 -5.38 -2.59 24.28
N LEU A 28 -6.63 -2.12 24.34
CA LEU A 28 -7.49 -1.99 23.15
C LEU A 28 -6.92 -0.98 22.15
N ALA A 29 -6.42 0.17 22.63
CA ALA A 29 -5.78 1.18 21.79
C ALA A 29 -4.52 0.64 21.10
N VAL A 30 -3.66 -0.08 21.85
CA VAL A 30 -2.45 -0.70 21.31
C VAL A 30 -2.80 -1.75 20.24
N ALA A 31 -3.73 -2.66 20.54
CA ALA A 31 -4.16 -3.69 19.59
C ALA A 31 -4.74 -3.06 18.32
N GLY A 32 -5.58 -2.03 18.46
CA GLY A 32 -6.12 -1.27 17.32
C GLY A 32 -5.02 -0.67 16.45
N GLY A 33 -3.99 -0.07 17.06
CA GLY A 33 -2.82 0.46 16.36
C GLY A 33 -2.04 -0.61 15.60
N GLN A 34 -1.80 -1.77 16.21
CA GLN A 34 -1.11 -2.90 15.56
C GLN A 34 -1.91 -3.45 14.37
N PHE A 35 -3.24 -3.57 14.50
CA PHE A 35 -4.11 -3.98 13.40
C PHE A 35 -4.11 -2.98 12.24
N ALA A 36 -4.09 -1.67 12.53
CA ALA A 36 -3.99 -0.64 11.50
C ALA A 36 -2.65 -0.71 10.76
N MET A 37 -1.54 -0.84 11.50
CA MET A 37 -0.20 -0.97 10.94
C MET A 37 -0.06 -2.21 10.06
N ALA A 38 -0.54 -3.37 10.51
CA ALA A 38 -0.49 -4.62 9.74
C ALA A 38 -1.27 -4.51 8.41
N ARG A 39 -2.39 -3.78 8.39
CA ARG A 39 -3.12 -3.51 7.14
C ARG A 39 -2.36 -2.58 6.20
N ALA A 40 -1.68 -1.57 6.73
CA ALA A 40 -0.86 -0.65 5.94
C ALA A 40 0.39 -1.35 5.34
N GLN A 41 1.00 -2.28 6.07
CA GLN A 41 2.16 -3.04 5.57
C GLN A 41 1.82 -3.87 4.32
N ARG A 42 0.65 -4.51 4.30
CA ARG A 42 0.21 -5.30 3.13
C ARG A 42 0.05 -4.45 1.89
N SER A 43 -0.45 -3.21 2.01
CA SER A 43 -0.59 -2.32 0.85
C SER A 43 0.75 -1.76 0.38
N ALA A 44 1.70 -1.53 1.29
CA ALA A 44 3.05 -1.09 0.95
C ALA A 44 3.82 -2.15 0.13
N ILE A 45 3.76 -3.42 0.53
CA ILE A 45 4.44 -4.52 -0.17
C ILE A 45 3.98 -4.64 -1.63
N TRP A 46 2.67 -4.50 -1.90
CA TRP A 46 2.17 -4.55 -3.28
C TRP A 46 2.67 -3.38 -4.14
N ARG A 47 2.80 -2.19 -3.54
CA ARG A 47 3.37 -1.03 -4.24
C ARG A 47 4.84 -1.20 -4.56
N GLU A 48 5.62 -1.70 -3.61
CA GLU A 48 7.04 -1.95 -3.84
C GLU A 48 7.24 -2.95 -4.98
N ARG A 49 6.47 -4.05 -5.00
CA ARG A 49 6.50 -5.02 -6.11
C ARG A 49 6.06 -4.40 -7.43
N ALA A 50 5.02 -3.57 -7.42
CA ALA A 50 4.55 -2.87 -8.61
C ALA A 50 5.60 -1.86 -9.15
N LEU A 51 6.33 -1.17 -8.27
CA LEU A 51 7.44 -0.28 -8.65
C LEU A 51 8.58 -1.06 -9.31
N TRP A 52 9.00 -2.18 -8.72
CA TRP A 52 10.03 -3.04 -9.31
C TRP A 52 9.61 -3.60 -10.67
N LEU A 53 8.35 -4.02 -10.82
CA LEU A 53 7.79 -4.49 -12.08
C LEU A 53 7.72 -3.40 -13.14
N ALA A 54 7.33 -2.18 -12.76
CA ALA A 54 7.29 -1.03 -13.68
C ALA A 54 8.70 -0.67 -14.18
N ASP A 55 9.70 -0.67 -13.29
CA ASP A 55 11.09 -0.41 -13.64
C ASP A 55 11.65 -1.51 -14.56
N ALA A 56 11.44 -2.79 -14.22
CA ALA A 56 11.84 -3.91 -15.07
C ALA A 56 11.17 -3.84 -16.47
N ARG A 57 9.93 -3.34 -16.54
CA ARG A 57 9.24 -3.13 -17.81
C ARG A 57 9.88 -2.02 -18.63
N ILE A 58 10.22 -0.90 -18.01
CA ILE A 58 10.94 0.21 -18.66
C ILE A 58 12.29 -0.28 -19.20
N GLU A 59 13.02 -1.05 -18.39
CA GLU A 59 14.32 -1.57 -18.80
C GLU A 59 14.21 -2.61 -19.92
N SER A 60 13.18 -3.48 -19.89
CA SER A 60 12.92 -4.43 -20.98
C SER A 60 12.71 -3.73 -22.32
N VAL A 61 12.01 -2.58 -22.30
CA VAL A 61 11.77 -1.77 -23.48
C VAL A 61 13.07 -1.15 -24.01
N ARG A 62 13.91 -0.65 -23.12
CA ARG A 62 15.20 -0.04 -23.48
C ARG A 62 16.17 -1.07 -24.04
N ALA A 63 16.19 -2.28 -23.47
CA ALA A 63 17.07 -3.35 -23.91
C ALA A 63 16.70 -3.89 -25.30
N ALA A 64 15.41 -4.17 -25.54
CA ALA A 64 14.90 -4.52 -26.87
C ALA A 64 13.37 -4.37 -26.91
N ALA A 65 12.86 -3.66 -27.93
CA ALA A 65 11.42 -3.53 -28.14
C ALA A 65 10.77 -4.93 -28.28
N GLY A 66 9.93 -5.29 -27.31
CA GLY A 66 9.22 -6.58 -27.30
C GLY A 66 9.79 -7.66 -26.38
N ALA A 67 10.85 -7.38 -25.59
CA ALA A 67 11.38 -8.29 -24.55
C ALA A 67 10.46 -8.42 -23.32
N ASP A 68 9.15 -8.55 -23.57
CA ASP A 68 8.09 -8.64 -22.58
C ASP A 68 8.03 -9.99 -21.87
N ALA A 69 8.50 -11.06 -22.52
CA ALA A 69 7.91 -12.41 -22.55
C ALA A 69 7.55 -13.10 -21.21
N GLY A 70 7.89 -12.55 -20.05
CA GLY A 70 7.43 -13.02 -18.74
C GLY A 70 6.98 -11.94 -17.75
N LEU A 71 7.12 -10.64 -18.04
CA LEU A 71 6.82 -9.58 -17.08
C LEU A 71 5.32 -9.43 -16.81
N ALA A 72 4.48 -9.56 -17.85
CA ALA A 72 3.03 -9.55 -17.67
C ALA A 72 2.56 -10.74 -16.81
N ALA A 73 3.10 -11.93 -17.05
CA ALA A 73 2.82 -13.12 -16.23
C ALA A 73 3.33 -12.97 -14.80
N LEU A 74 4.51 -12.37 -14.62
CA LEU A 74 5.07 -12.07 -13.30
C LEU A 74 4.22 -11.06 -12.53
N ALA A 75 3.64 -10.07 -13.19
CA ALA A 75 2.70 -9.13 -12.58
C ALA A 75 1.45 -9.86 -12.05
N VAL A 76 0.84 -10.73 -12.86
CA VAL A 76 -0.32 -11.57 -12.45
C VAL A 76 0.04 -12.48 -11.27
N ALA A 77 1.25 -13.03 -11.24
CA ALA A 77 1.70 -13.92 -10.17
C ALA A 77 2.09 -13.18 -8.88
N SER A 78 2.57 -11.94 -8.98
CA SER A 78 3.16 -11.20 -7.86
C SER A 78 2.20 -10.22 -7.19
N LEU A 79 1.10 -9.87 -7.88
CA LEU A 79 0.12 -8.88 -7.45
C LEU A 79 -1.29 -9.47 -7.54
N PRO A 80 -2.20 -9.12 -6.59
CA PRO A 80 -3.61 -9.49 -6.70
C PRO A 80 -4.21 -8.88 -7.96
N ASP A 81 -4.73 -9.70 -8.87
CA ASP A 81 -5.32 -9.26 -10.14
C ASP A 81 -4.35 -8.34 -10.92
N GLY A 82 -3.07 -8.70 -10.92
CA GLY A 82 -1.99 -7.89 -11.48
C GLY A 82 -2.15 -7.65 -12.98
N VAL A 83 -2.06 -6.39 -13.39
CA VAL A 83 -2.06 -5.99 -14.81
C VAL A 83 -0.89 -5.06 -15.09
N MET A 84 -0.34 -5.13 -16.29
CA MET A 84 0.78 -4.29 -16.73
C MET A 84 0.51 -3.78 -18.15
N THR A 85 0.66 -2.48 -18.35
CA THR A 85 0.51 -1.84 -19.66
C THR A 85 1.64 -0.85 -19.92
N ILE A 86 1.89 -0.58 -21.20
CA ILE A 86 2.64 0.60 -21.63
C ILE A 86 1.75 1.41 -22.55
N ASP A 87 1.51 2.65 -22.17
CA ASP A 87 0.64 3.56 -22.89
C ASP A 87 1.43 4.79 -23.37
N GLY A 88 0.90 5.49 -24.37
CA GLY A 88 1.42 6.78 -24.79
C GLY A 88 1.13 7.85 -23.74
N GLY A 89 2.13 8.65 -23.40
CA GLY A 89 2.02 9.79 -22.49
C GLY A 89 2.15 11.14 -23.22
N PRO A 90 1.81 12.25 -22.55
CA PRO A 90 1.94 13.59 -23.12
C PRO A 90 3.41 13.92 -23.44
N GLY A 91 3.63 14.70 -24.51
CA GLY A 91 4.95 15.17 -24.89
C GLY A 91 5.92 14.08 -25.36
N GLY A 92 5.40 13.00 -25.96
CA GLY A 92 6.19 11.89 -26.49
C GLY A 92 6.79 10.97 -25.44
N ALA A 93 6.37 11.08 -24.17
CA ALA A 93 6.73 10.12 -23.14
C ALA A 93 5.95 8.81 -23.33
N ARG A 94 6.51 7.70 -22.84
CA ARG A 94 5.77 6.45 -22.61
C ARG A 94 5.46 6.32 -21.13
N LEU A 95 4.35 5.68 -20.80
CA LEU A 95 3.88 5.49 -19.42
C LEU A 95 3.86 4.00 -19.14
N ALA A 96 4.71 3.52 -18.24
CA ALA A 96 4.59 2.16 -17.70
C ALA A 96 3.60 2.19 -16.54
N THR A 97 2.51 1.42 -16.66
CA THR A 97 1.48 1.33 -15.61
C THR A 97 1.38 -0.11 -15.12
N VAL A 98 1.41 -0.29 -13.79
CA VAL A 98 1.22 -1.60 -13.13
C VAL A 98 0.09 -1.47 -12.11
N GLY A 99 -0.99 -2.21 -12.31
CA GLY A 99 -2.20 -2.20 -11.47
C GLY A 99 -2.38 -3.49 -10.67
N TRP A 100 -3.11 -3.41 -9.56
CA TRP A 100 -3.56 -4.54 -8.76
C TRP A 100 -4.99 -4.30 -8.23
N ARG A 101 -5.75 -5.37 -7.97
CA ARG A 101 -7.12 -5.36 -7.39
C ARG A 101 -8.00 -4.30 -8.06
N ASP A 102 -8.27 -4.50 -9.35
CA ASP A 102 -9.04 -3.60 -10.22
C ASP A 102 -8.44 -2.19 -10.42
N GLY A 103 -7.16 -1.99 -10.11
CA GLY A 103 -6.44 -0.76 -10.42
C GLY A 103 -6.29 -0.61 -11.94
N ASP A 104 -7.22 0.09 -12.57
CA ASP A 104 -7.16 0.37 -14.01
C ASP A 104 -6.20 1.53 -14.31
N ALA A 105 -5.75 1.59 -15.57
CA ALA A 105 -4.88 2.66 -16.02
C ALA A 105 -5.58 4.04 -15.91
N ALA A 106 -6.90 4.13 -16.13
CA ALA A 106 -7.62 5.41 -16.04
C ALA A 106 -7.68 5.95 -14.60
N GLY A 107 -7.92 5.09 -13.61
CA GLY A 107 -7.93 5.43 -12.18
C GLY A 107 -6.55 5.82 -11.65
N CYS A 108 -5.48 5.32 -12.28
CA CYS A 108 -4.10 5.66 -11.95
C CYS A 108 -3.72 7.13 -12.21
N GLU A 109 -4.50 7.83 -13.02
CA GLU A 109 -4.25 9.23 -13.40
C GLU A 109 -4.84 10.23 -12.39
N THR A 110 -5.80 9.78 -11.57
CA THR A 110 -6.59 10.65 -10.68
C THR A 110 -5.96 10.85 -9.30
N VAL A 111 -4.63 10.76 -9.20
CA VAL A 111 -3.84 11.02 -7.99
C VAL A 111 -4.10 12.45 -7.51
N GLY A 112 -5.10 12.60 -6.64
CA GLY A 112 -5.52 13.91 -6.12
C GLY A 112 -7.01 14.01 -5.80
N ARG A 113 -7.87 13.13 -6.31
CA ARG A 113 -9.33 13.25 -6.11
C ARG A 113 -9.95 12.20 -5.17
N SER A 114 -9.20 11.18 -4.76
CA SER A 114 -9.69 10.09 -3.90
C SER A 114 -8.91 9.99 -2.59
N ALA A 115 -9.64 9.84 -1.47
CA ALA A 115 -9.07 9.53 -0.16
C ALA A 115 -8.44 8.12 -0.10
N ARG A 116 -8.77 7.26 -1.07
CA ARG A 116 -8.16 5.94 -1.21
C ARG A 116 -6.97 6.06 -2.14
N SER A 117 -5.79 5.71 -1.66
CA SER A 117 -4.64 5.61 -2.53
C SER A 117 -4.91 4.62 -3.67
N PRO A 118 -4.57 4.96 -4.91
CA PRO A 118 -4.84 4.11 -6.06
C PRO A 118 -4.08 2.79 -5.93
N SER A 119 -4.69 1.71 -6.45
CA SER A 119 -4.10 0.38 -6.47
C SER A 119 -3.27 0.15 -7.73
N CYS A 120 -2.46 1.13 -8.09
CA CYS A 120 -1.59 1.06 -9.26
C CYS A 120 -0.39 2.01 -9.10
N VAL A 121 0.63 1.80 -9.93
CA VAL A 121 1.84 2.60 -10.06
C VAL A 121 1.97 3.01 -11.53
N ARG A 122 2.33 4.27 -11.79
CA ARG A 122 2.56 4.80 -13.13
C ARG A 122 3.88 5.57 -13.17
N ILE A 123 4.77 5.18 -14.08
CA ILE A 123 6.08 5.81 -14.26
C ILE A 123 6.22 6.31 -15.70
N PRO A 124 6.36 7.63 -15.92
CA PRO A 124 6.71 8.17 -17.23
C PRO A 124 8.19 7.92 -17.54
N PHE A 125 8.49 7.55 -18.77
CA PHE A 125 9.85 7.42 -19.27
C PHE A 125 9.94 7.85 -20.73
N ARG A 126 11.16 8.15 -21.19
CA ARG A 126 11.46 8.40 -22.60
C ARG A 126 12.37 7.31 -23.13
N GLU A 127 12.16 6.97 -24.39
CA GLU A 127 13.10 6.14 -25.13
C GLU A 127 14.23 7.01 -25.63
N VAL A 128 15.46 6.56 -25.45
CA VAL A 128 16.61 7.15 -26.13
C VAL A 128 16.73 6.41 -27.46
N PRO A 129 16.72 7.11 -28.61
CA PRO A 129 16.85 6.45 -29.90
C PRO A 129 18.17 5.67 -29.96
N ALA A 130 18.14 4.45 -30.51
CA ALA A 130 19.27 3.52 -30.56
C ALA A 130 20.51 4.05 -31.31
N ASN A 131 20.37 5.20 -31.96
CA ASN A 131 21.31 5.88 -32.83
C ASN A 131 21.85 7.19 -32.22
N ALA A 132 21.81 7.34 -30.89
CA ALA A 132 22.34 8.50 -30.16
C ALA A 132 23.81 8.37 -29.70
N TYR A 133 24.51 7.29 -30.09
CA TYR A 133 25.93 7.05 -29.79
C TYR A 133 26.70 6.69 -31.06
#